data_AF-A0AAJ2UKH5-F1
#
_entry.id   AF-A0AAJ2UKH5-F1
#
_cell.length_a   1.000
_cell.length_b   1.000
_cell.length_c   1.000
_cell.angle_alpha   90.00
_cell.angle_beta   90.00
_cell.angle_gamma   90.00
#
_symmetry.space_group_name_H-M   'P 1'
#
loop_
_entity.id
_entity.type
_entity.pdbx_description
1 polymer ?
#
loop_
_entity_poly.entity_id
_entity_poly.type
_entity_poly.pdbx_seq_one_letter_code
_entity_poly.pdbx_strand_id
1 'polypeptide(L)'
;MQADDPVEAIDAFFALWRDRLVESGFRSGCPIVAVAVETNDEAPQLARSAATVFARWQEALAALFVRHGLPEERGKRLSAFIIAAVEGAVIMCRAEQSTAPLEATATEIHDLLAYTLRDRPGTGHPPQL
;
A
#
# COMPACT_ATOMS: atom_id res chain seq x y z
N MET A 1 6.09 14.87 10.66
CA MET A 1 4.73 15.26 10.26
C MET A 1 3.96 13.98 10.07
N GLN A 2 3.19 13.57 11.07
CA GLN A 2 2.34 12.39 10.93
C GLN A 2 1.18 12.86 10.05
N ALA A 3 1.13 12.39 8.80
CA ALA A 3 0.02 12.68 7.92
C ALA A 3 -1.23 12.06 8.56
N ASP A 4 -2.07 12.92 9.15
CA ASP A 4 -3.40 12.51 9.58
C ASP A 4 -4.32 12.33 8.36
N ASP A 5 -3.93 12.74 7.14
CA ASP A 5 -4.67 12.45 5.92
C ASP A 5 -4.22 11.13 5.25
N PRO A 6 -5.14 10.18 4.99
CA PRO A 6 -4.79 8.91 4.35
C PRO A 6 -4.25 9.04 2.92
N VAL A 7 -4.67 10.06 2.16
CA VAL A 7 -4.16 10.27 0.80
C VAL A 7 -2.70 10.71 0.86
N GLU A 8 -2.40 11.77 1.63
CA GLU A 8 -1.03 12.23 1.85
C GLU A 8 -0.12 11.12 2.42
N ALA A 9 -0.62 10.31 3.36
CA ALA A 9 0.16 9.21 3.94
C ALA A 9 0.57 8.16 2.90
N ILE A 10 -0.34 7.82 1.98
CA ILE A 10 -0.06 6.86 0.91
C ILE A 10 0.86 7.48 -0.15
N ASP A 11 0.62 8.72 -0.57
CA ASP A 11 1.49 9.43 -1.52
C ASP A 11 2.93 9.52 -0.99
N ALA A 12 3.10 9.85 0.29
CA ALA A 12 4.41 9.86 0.94
C ALA A 12 5.07 8.48 0.97
N PHE A 13 4.29 7.41 1.14
CA PHE A 13 4.80 6.04 1.11
C PHE A 13 5.30 5.64 -0.29
N PHE A 14 4.57 6.00 -1.35
CA PHE A 14 5.02 5.80 -2.73
C PHE A 14 6.27 6.62 -3.05
N ALA A 15 6.32 7.88 -2.61
CA ALA A 15 7.50 8.73 -2.78
C ALA A 15 8.75 8.15 -2.10
N LEU A 16 8.62 7.64 -0.87
CA LEU A 16 9.70 6.96 -0.15
C LEU A 16 10.24 5.75 -0.93
N TRP A 17 9.34 4.95 -1.51
CA TRP A 17 9.74 3.80 -2.34
C TRP A 17 10.46 4.21 -3.61
N ARG A 18 9.97 5.26 -4.29
CA ARG A 18 10.61 5.82 -5.47
C ARG A 18 12.03 6.26 -5.15
N ASP A 19 12.21 7.04 -4.09
CA ASP A 19 13.52 7.56 -3.70
C ASP A 19 14.48 6.41 -3.37
N ARG A 20 14.03 5.41 -2.59
CA ARG A 20 14.82 4.20 -2.31
C ARG A 20 15.22 3.42 -3.57
N LEU A 21 14.32 3.29 -4.54
CA LEU A 21 14.62 2.62 -5.81
C LEU A 21 15.70 3.39 -6.58
N VAL A 22 15.56 4.70 -6.73
CA VAL A 22 16.52 5.54 -7.44
C VAL A 22 17.88 5.53 -6.76
N GLU A 23 17.93 5.77 -5.45
CA GLU A 23 19.18 5.80 -4.67
C GLU A 23 19.95 4.47 -4.72
N SER A 24 19.22 3.35 -4.78
CA SER A 24 19.84 2.02 -4.85
C SER A 24 20.25 1.59 -6.27
N GLY A 25 19.93 2.40 -7.30
CA GLY A 25 20.06 2.00 -8.71
C GLY A 25 19.15 0.83 -9.07
N PHE A 26 17.90 0.86 -8.58
CA PHE A 26 16.88 -0.18 -8.73
C PHE A 26 17.26 -1.55 -8.14
N ARG A 27 18.21 -1.59 -7.19
CA ARG A 27 18.63 -2.82 -6.50
C ARG A 27 17.90 -3.06 -5.18
N SER A 28 17.25 -2.05 -4.61
CA SER A 28 16.37 -2.24 -3.46
C SER A 28 15.08 -2.95 -3.86
N GLY A 29 14.57 -3.79 -2.96
CA GLY A 29 13.26 -4.42 -3.02
C GLY A 29 12.73 -4.59 -1.61
N CYS A 30 11.54 -5.17 -1.45
CA CYS A 30 11.01 -5.45 -0.13
C CYS A 30 11.62 -6.73 0.44
N PRO A 31 12.36 -6.66 1.56
CA PRO A 31 12.94 -7.86 2.18
C PRO A 31 11.85 -8.83 2.66
N ILE A 32 10.66 -8.35 2.97
CA ILE A 32 9.54 -9.20 3.39
C ILE A 32 9.01 -10.02 2.21
N VAL A 33 8.92 -9.42 1.01
CA VAL A 33 8.61 -10.15 -0.22
C VAL A 33 9.69 -11.18 -0.54
N ALA A 34 10.96 -10.82 -0.41
CA ALA A 34 12.06 -11.76 -0.64
C ALA A 34 11.94 -13.00 0.26
N VAL A 35 11.70 -12.80 1.56
CA VAL A 35 11.48 -13.89 2.52
C VAL A 35 10.21 -14.69 2.23
N ALA A 36 9.16 -14.05 1.73
CA ALA A 36 7.89 -14.73 1.41
C ALA A 36 7.97 -15.60 0.14
N VAL A 37 8.78 -15.18 -0.85
CA VAL A 37 8.96 -15.88 -2.13
C VAL A 37 10.05 -16.93 -2.06
N GLU A 38 11.06 -16.74 -1.21
CA GLU A 38 12.13 -17.70 -1.03
C GLU A 38 11.60 -18.96 -0.31
N THR A 39 11.31 -20.00 -1.10
CA THR A 39 10.89 -21.29 -0.57
C THR A 39 12.07 -21.95 0.13
N ASN A 40 11.97 -22.09 1.45
CA ASN A 40 12.89 -22.89 2.24
C ASN A 40 12.10 -23.92 3.05
N ASP A 41 12.08 -25.16 2.58
CA ASP A 41 11.41 -26.28 3.23
C ASP A 41 11.95 -26.55 4.65
N GLU A 42 13.19 -26.14 4.93
CA GLU A 42 13.83 -26.25 6.25
C GLU A 42 13.47 -25.08 7.19
N ALA A 43 12.84 -24.01 6.67
CA ALA A 43 12.54 -22.81 7.43
C ALA A 43 11.13 -22.22 7.19
N PRO A 44 10.04 -23.01 7.33
CA PRO A 44 8.67 -22.55 7.10
C PRO A 44 8.22 -21.41 8.04
N GLN A 45 8.92 -21.20 9.15
CA GLN A 45 8.73 -20.06 10.07
C GLN A 45 9.03 -18.70 9.44
N LEU A 46 9.86 -18.66 8.40
CA LEU A 46 10.22 -17.42 7.71
C LEU A 46 9.03 -16.87 6.93
N ALA A 47 8.33 -17.73 6.17
CA ALA A 47 7.09 -17.36 5.49
C ALA A 47 6.00 -16.88 6.47
N ARG A 48 5.88 -17.53 7.65
CA ARG A 48 4.96 -17.07 8.71
C ARG A 48 5.35 -15.71 9.29
N SER A 49 6.64 -15.46 9.45
CA SER A 49 7.15 -14.15 9.89
C SER A 49 6.82 -13.07 8.86
N ALA A 50 7.01 -13.34 7.56
CA ALA A 50 6.64 -12.42 6.49
C ALA A 50 5.13 -12.14 6.48
N ALA A 51 4.30 -13.17 6.61
CA ALA A 51 2.84 -13.02 6.71
C ALA A 51 2.43 -12.15 7.91
N THR A 52 3.11 -12.31 9.05
CA THR A 52 2.87 -11.48 10.25
C THR A 52 3.21 -10.01 9.99
N VAL A 53 4.28 -9.72 9.24
CA VAL A 53 4.66 -8.35 8.90
C VAL A 53 3.65 -7.73 7.93
N PHE A 54 3.24 -8.45 6.88
CA PHE A 54 2.20 -7.96 5.98
C PHE A 54 0.88 -7.70 6.72
N ALA A 55 0.47 -8.59 7.62
CA ALA A 55 -0.73 -8.38 8.44
C ALA A 55 -0.65 -7.09 9.26
N ARG A 56 0.49 -6.82 9.90
CA ARG A 56 0.70 -5.56 10.66
C ARG A 56 0.62 -4.31 9.79
N TRP A 57 1.19 -4.34 8.58
CA TRP A 57 1.08 -3.21 7.65
C TRP A 57 -0.36 -2.99 7.20
N GLN A 58 -1.08 -4.07 6.89
CA GLN A 58 -2.48 -4.01 6.50
C GLN A 58 -3.38 -3.49 7.63
N GLU A 59 -3.15 -3.94 8.87
CA GLU A 59 -3.84 -3.47 10.07
C GLU A 59 -3.62 -1.98 10.30
N ALA A 60 -2.37 -1.50 10.20
CA ALA A 60 -2.05 -0.08 10.36
C ALA A 60 -2.76 0.80 9.32
N LEU A 61 -2.74 0.40 8.05
CA LEU A 61 -3.47 1.10 6.99
C LEU A 61 -4.99 1.01 7.18
N ALA A 62 -5.51 -0.15 7.59
CA ALA A 62 -6.94 -0.34 7.79
C ALA A 62 -7.44 0.55 8.93
N ALA A 63 -6.68 0.63 10.03
CA ALA A 63 -6.98 1.53 11.15
C ALA A 63 -6.98 3.00 10.70
N LEU A 64 -6.04 3.42 9.86
CA LEU A 64 -6.02 4.76 9.26
C LEU A 64 -7.29 5.02 8.44
N PHE A 65 -7.67 4.11 7.55
CA PHE A 65 -8.88 4.25 6.74
C PHE A 65 -10.17 4.28 7.57
N VAL A 66 -10.27 3.45 8.62
CA VAL A 66 -11.42 3.39 9.52
C VAL A 66 -11.55 4.66 10.36
N ARG A 67 -10.43 5.21 10.86
CA ARG A 67 -10.41 6.53 11.54
C ARG A 67 -10.98 7.63 10.64
N HIS A 68 -10.83 7.47 9.33
CA HIS A 68 -11.37 8.36 8.32
C HIS A 68 -12.73 7.88 7.79
N GLY A 69 -13.49 7.10 8.55
CA GLY A 69 -14.90 6.82 8.24
C GLY A 69 -15.15 5.81 7.12
N LEU A 70 -14.14 5.03 6.71
CA LEU A 70 -14.40 3.85 5.89
C LEU A 70 -14.94 2.70 6.75
N PRO A 71 -15.89 1.90 6.25
CA PRO A 71 -16.30 0.66 6.91
C PRO A 71 -15.10 -0.29 7.11
N GLU A 72 -15.04 -0.97 8.25
CA GLU A 72 -13.91 -1.83 8.63
C GLU A 72 -13.52 -2.82 7.52
N GLU A 73 -14.49 -3.56 7.00
CA GLU A 73 -14.26 -4.55 5.94
C GLU A 73 -13.76 -3.91 4.63
N ARG A 74 -14.19 -2.68 4.33
CA ARG A 74 -13.69 -1.93 3.16
C ARG A 74 -12.24 -1.49 3.42
N GLY A 75 -11.93 -0.99 4.61
CA GLY A 75 -10.58 -0.61 5.03
C GLY A 75 -9.60 -1.78 4.90
N LYS A 76 -9.95 -2.96 5.43
CA LYS A 76 -9.12 -4.18 5.33
C LYS A 76 -8.80 -4.55 3.88
N ARG A 77 -9.82 -4.60 3.00
CA ARG A 77 -9.63 -4.93 1.59
C ARG A 77 -8.76 -3.91 0.86
N LEU A 78 -8.96 -2.62 1.13
CA LEU A 78 -8.21 -1.55 0.50
C LEU A 78 -6.74 -1.56 0.93
N SER A 79 -6.47 -1.81 2.22
CA SER A 79 -5.11 -1.99 2.73
C SER A 79 -4.37 -3.15 2.07
N ALA A 80 -5.03 -4.30 1.94
CA ALA A 80 -4.45 -5.46 1.27
C ALA A 80 -4.15 -5.17 -0.22
N PHE A 81 -5.07 -4.50 -0.91
CA PHE A 81 -4.90 -4.08 -2.30
C PHE A 81 -3.69 -3.14 -2.48
N ILE A 82 -3.59 -2.09 -1.66
CA ILE A 82 -2.50 -1.09 -1.76
C ILE A 82 -1.14 -1.74 -1.52
N ILE A 83 -1.01 -2.58 -0.49
CA ILE A 83 0.24 -3.31 -0.22
C ILE A 83 0.61 -4.20 -1.40
N ALA A 84 -0.33 -5.01 -1.92
CA ALA A 84 -0.06 -5.87 -3.06
C ALA A 84 0.36 -5.08 -4.32
N ALA A 85 -0.29 -3.95 -4.58
CA ALA A 85 0.00 -3.09 -5.71
C ALA A 85 1.40 -2.46 -5.62
N VAL A 86 1.77 -1.90 -4.45
CA VAL A 86 3.12 -1.35 -4.22
C VAL A 86 4.19 -2.41 -4.43
N GLU A 87 4.02 -3.60 -3.86
CA GLU A 87 5.01 -4.68 -3.96
C GLU A 87 5.18 -5.16 -5.41
N GLY A 88 4.07 -5.29 -6.15
CA GLY A 88 4.10 -5.59 -7.58
C GLY A 88 4.79 -4.49 -8.39
N ALA A 89 4.52 -3.22 -8.09
CA ALA A 89 5.14 -2.09 -8.75
C ALA A 89 6.65 -2.03 -8.49
N VAL A 90 7.10 -2.29 -7.26
CA VAL A 90 8.53 -2.38 -6.90
C VAL A 90 9.21 -3.49 -7.70
N ILE A 91 8.56 -4.65 -7.87
CA ILE A 91 9.10 -5.74 -8.71
C ILE A 91 9.26 -5.28 -10.16
N MET A 92 8.23 -4.66 -10.75
CA MET A 92 8.30 -4.15 -12.13
C MET A 92 9.38 -3.07 -12.29
N CYS A 93 9.49 -2.13 -11.34
CA CYS A 93 10.52 -1.09 -11.36
C CYS A 93 11.94 -1.66 -11.39
N ARG A 94 12.18 -2.74 -10.64
CA ARG A 94 13.48 -3.43 -10.63
C ARG A 94 13.77 -4.11 -11.96
N ALA A 95 12.76 -4.76 -12.54
CA ALA A 95 12.90 -5.48 -13.81
C ALA A 95 13.13 -4.51 -14.99
N GLU A 96 12.43 -3.38 -14.98
CA GLU A 96 12.45 -2.37 -16.05
C GLU A 96 13.49 -1.28 -15.85
N GLN A 97 14.13 -1.22 -14.66
CA GLN A 97 15.03 -0.14 -14.22
C GLN A 97 14.41 1.27 -14.41
N SER A 98 13.15 1.39 -14.03
CA SER A 98 12.34 2.59 -14.24
C SER A 98 11.42 2.83 -13.04
N THR A 99 11.11 4.09 -12.73
CA THR A 99 10.12 4.45 -11.71
C THR A 99 8.69 4.45 -12.26
N ALA A 100 8.52 4.34 -13.58
CA ALA A 100 7.22 4.47 -14.25
C ALA A 100 6.14 3.51 -13.71
N PRO A 101 6.42 2.22 -13.42
CA PRO A 101 5.40 1.33 -12.85
C PRO A 101 4.92 1.79 -11.47
N LEU A 102 5.82 2.32 -10.63
CA LEU A 102 5.49 2.82 -9.30
C LEU A 102 4.70 4.13 -9.38
N GLU A 103 5.06 5.03 -10.30
CA GLU A 103 4.37 6.31 -10.51
C GLU A 103 2.94 6.11 -11.05
N ALA A 104 2.76 5.20 -12.01
CA ALA A 104 1.43 4.82 -12.50
C ALA A 104 0.57 4.22 -11.37
N THR A 105 1.15 3.31 -10.58
CA THR A 105 0.46 2.69 -9.43
C THR A 105 0.08 3.72 -8.37
N ALA A 106 0.97 4.67 -8.07
CA ALA A 106 0.72 5.76 -7.13
C ALA A 106 -0.45 6.63 -7.58
N THR A 107 -0.48 7.01 -8.88
CA THR A 107 -1.54 7.83 -9.46
C THR A 107 -2.92 7.16 -9.33
N GLU A 108 -3.02 5.89 -9.73
CA GLU A 108 -4.30 5.15 -9.66
C GLU A 108 -4.77 4.96 -8.21
N ILE A 109 -3.85 4.71 -7.28
CA ILE A 109 -4.20 4.56 -5.86
C ILE A 109 -4.60 5.89 -5.24
N HIS A 110 -3.94 6.99 -5.59
CA HIS A 110 -4.31 8.33 -5.18
C HIS A 110 -5.74 8.64 -5.60
N ASP A 111 -6.06 8.48 -6.89
CA ASP A 111 -7.38 8.77 -7.43
C ASP A 111 -8.46 7.87 -6.82
N LEU A 112 -8.18 6.57 -6.65
CA LEU A 112 -9.06 5.63 -5.98
C LEU A 112 -9.34 6.04 -4.53
N LEU A 113 -8.30 6.46 -3.78
CA LEU A 113 -8.44 6.90 -2.39
C LEU A 113 -9.21 8.21 -2.30
N ALA A 114 -8.87 9.21 -3.12
CA ALA A 114 -9.56 10.49 -3.17
C ALA A 114 -11.05 10.32 -3.49
N TYR A 115 -11.40 9.42 -4.42
CA TYR A 115 -12.78 9.06 -4.72
C TYR A 115 -13.43 8.34 -3.54
N THR A 116 -12.82 7.27 -3.04
CA THR A 116 -13.37 6.41 -1.98
C THR A 116 -13.58 7.18 -0.67
N LEU A 117 -12.70 8.13 -0.37
CA LEU A 117 -12.79 9.00 0.80
C LEU A 117 -13.74 10.19 0.56
N ARG A 118 -14.16 10.49 -0.66
CA ARG A 118 -15.24 11.46 -0.89
C ARG A 118 -16.61 10.81 -0.81
N ASP A 119 -16.73 9.59 -1.34
CA ASP A 119 -17.98 8.81 -1.44
C ASP A 119 -18.22 7.93 -0.20
N ARG A 120 -17.75 8.36 0.99
CA ARG A 120 -17.89 7.56 2.22
C ARG A 120 -19.37 7.49 2.63
N PRO A 121 -19.93 6.30 2.88
CA PRO A 121 -21.30 6.17 3.36
C PRO A 121 -21.41 6.84 4.75
N GLY A 122 -22.06 8.01 4.79
CA GLY A 122 -22.18 8.84 5.99
C GLY A 122 -22.25 10.35 5.76
N THR A 123 -21.88 10.85 4.57
CA THR A 123 -22.12 12.24 4.15
C THR A 123 -23.30 12.33 3.19
N GLY A 124 -24.46 11.83 3.63
CA GLY A 124 -25.71 12.06 2.92
C GLY A 124 -26.06 13.54 2.98
N HIS A 125 -25.77 14.28 1.91
CA HIS A 125 -26.53 15.50 1.58
C HIS A 125 -28.02 15.11 1.60
N PRO A 126 -28.91 15.85 2.30
CA PRO A 126 -30.33 15.55 2.25
C PRO A 126 -30.79 15.57 0.78
N PRO A 127 -31.71 14.68 0.37
CA PRO A 127 -32.23 14.71 -0.99
C PRO A 127 -32.82 16.10 -1.24
N GLN A 128 -32.29 16.79 -2.24
CA GLN A 128 -33.01 17.91 -2.84
C GLN A 128 -34.11 17.30 -3.69
N LEU A 129 -35.32 17.25 -3.12
CA LEU A 129 -36.67 17.25 -3.71
C LEU A 129 -37.61 16.37 -2.87
#